data_AF-A0A1Q4P0F7-F1
#
_entry.id   AF-A0A1Q4P0F7-F1
#
_cell.length_a   1.000
_cell.length_b   1.000
_cell.length_c   1.000
_cell.angle_alpha   90.00
_cell.angle_beta   90.00
_cell.angle_gamma   90.00
#
_symmetry.space_group_name_H-M   'P 1'
#
loop_
_entity.id
_entity.type
_entity.pdbx_description
1 polymer ?
#
loop_
_entity_poly.entity_id
_entity_poly.type
_entity_poly.pdbx_seq_one_letter_code
_entity_poly.pdbx_strand_id
1 'polypeptide(L)'
;MRELLSGHYIIHKKNLLITGPTGCGKSWIANALGEQACRQKHSVQYWRAGRLLEMLAQGRVDGSWLKHLKQLQKTQVLILDDLGLEPLTNAQCNDLLEIIEDRYGQSSTIVVSQFPVDKWHGLMDNPTTADAILDRLVHNAHRLVLQGESMRKNKPIVESAEKTG
;
A
#
# COMPACT_ATOMS: atom_id res chain seq x y z
N MET A 1 17.36 1.30 -3.40
CA MET A 1 16.54 2.22 -4.23
C MET A 1 16.71 2.00 -5.73
N ARG A 2 17.95 1.98 -6.29
CA ARG A 2 18.16 1.75 -7.75
C ARG A 2 17.50 0.48 -8.29
N GLU A 3 17.60 -0.64 -7.58
CA GLU A 3 16.96 -1.91 -7.96
C GLU A 3 15.42 -1.86 -7.94
N LEU A 4 14.82 -1.07 -7.05
CA LEU A 4 13.37 -0.90 -7.02
C LEU A 4 12.88 -0.03 -8.19
N LEU A 5 13.67 0.99 -8.55
CA LEU A 5 13.38 1.90 -9.66
C LEU A 5 13.54 1.25 -11.04
N SER A 6 14.28 0.14 -11.15
CA SER A 6 14.37 -0.62 -12.41
C SER A 6 13.13 -1.48 -12.69
N GLY A 7 12.17 -1.56 -11.75
CA GLY A 7 10.95 -2.36 -11.92
C GLY A 7 11.15 -3.86 -11.67
N HIS A 8 12.32 -4.28 -11.19
CA HIS A 8 12.65 -5.70 -10.98
C HIS A 8 11.64 -6.42 -10.08
N TYR A 9 11.14 -5.75 -9.03
CA TYR A 9 10.12 -6.30 -8.15
C TYR A 9 8.79 -6.60 -8.90
N ILE A 10 8.44 -5.83 -9.93
CA ILE A 10 7.22 -6.00 -10.75
C ILE A 10 7.37 -7.20 -11.69
N ILE A 11 8.57 -7.42 -12.23
CA ILE A 11 8.87 -8.57 -13.09
C ILE A 11 8.81 -9.86 -12.26
N HIS A 12 9.41 -9.85 -11.08
CA HIS A 12 9.47 -11.01 -10.18
C HIS A 12 8.27 -11.17 -9.24
N LYS A 13 7.22 -10.36 -9.42
CA LYS A 13 5.97 -10.43 -8.63
C LYS A 13 6.22 -10.35 -7.13
N LYS A 14 7.21 -9.56 -6.74
CA LYS A 14 7.56 -9.31 -5.34
C LYS A 14 6.75 -8.14 -4.80
N ASN A 15 6.35 -8.26 -3.55
CA ASN A 15 5.71 -7.16 -2.83
C ASN A 15 6.77 -6.18 -2.30
N LEU A 16 6.34 -4.99 -1.93
CA LEU A 16 7.18 -4.00 -1.26
C LEU A 16 6.47 -3.46 -0.03
N LEU A 17 7.08 -3.61 1.14
CA LEU A 17 6.55 -3.14 2.41
C LEU A 17 7.34 -1.92 2.85
N ILE A 18 6.68 -0.76 2.89
CA ILE A 18 7.27 0.52 3.27
C ILE A 18 6.72 0.89 4.65
N THR A 19 7.57 0.86 5.67
CA THR A 19 7.19 1.16 7.05
C THR A 19 7.99 2.30 7.64
N GLY A 20 7.56 2.85 8.78
CA GLY A 20 8.24 3.95 9.47
C GLY A 20 7.29 5.00 10.06
N PRO A 21 7.80 5.94 10.87
CA PRO A 21 6.98 6.91 11.59
C PRO A 21 6.24 7.89 10.66
N THR A 22 5.25 8.61 11.19
CA THR A 22 4.49 9.60 10.42
C THR A 22 5.41 10.66 9.82
N GLY A 23 5.21 11.00 8.55
CA GLY A 23 5.92 12.11 7.91
C GLY A 23 7.33 11.81 7.39
N CYS A 24 7.86 10.60 7.54
CA CYS A 24 9.19 10.23 7.02
C CYS A 24 9.26 9.95 5.50
N GLY A 25 8.17 10.24 4.76
CA GLY A 25 8.16 10.13 3.29
C GLY A 25 7.68 8.80 2.70
N LYS A 26 7.07 7.91 3.50
CA LYS A 26 6.59 6.59 3.01
C LYS A 26 5.69 6.66 1.77
N SER A 27 4.60 7.41 1.86
CA SER A 27 3.66 7.62 0.75
C SER A 27 4.33 8.28 -0.45
N TRP A 28 5.29 9.18 -0.20
CA TRP A 28 6.06 9.82 -1.27
C TRP A 28 6.90 8.79 -2.04
N ILE A 29 7.59 7.89 -1.35
CA ILE A 29 8.35 6.80 -1.99
C ILE A 29 7.43 5.84 -2.73
N ALA A 30 6.30 5.45 -2.14
CA ALA A 30 5.32 4.59 -2.80
C ALA A 30 4.81 5.22 -4.11
N ASN A 31 4.46 6.51 -4.08
CA ASN A 31 4.02 7.24 -5.26
C ASN A 31 5.13 7.41 -6.30
N ALA A 32 6.37 7.67 -5.88
CA ALA A 32 7.50 7.74 -6.80
C ALA A 32 7.75 6.40 -7.52
N LEU A 33 7.61 5.28 -6.81
CA LEU A 33 7.69 3.95 -7.39
C LEU A 33 6.51 3.63 -8.31
N GLY A 34 5.29 4.05 -7.94
CA GLY A 34 4.10 3.93 -8.78
C GLY A 34 4.24 4.73 -10.07
N GLU A 35 4.66 5.99 -10.00
CA GLU A 35 4.93 6.85 -11.16
C GLU A 35 6.01 6.24 -12.06
N GLN A 36 7.08 5.69 -11.47
CA GLN A 36 8.11 5.00 -12.25
C GLN A 36 7.57 3.74 -12.93
N ALA A 37 6.70 2.97 -12.27
CA ALA A 37 6.02 1.82 -12.87
C ALA A 37 5.13 2.25 -14.06
N CYS A 38 4.38 3.37 -13.92
CA CYS A 38 3.62 3.96 -15.03
C CYS A 38 4.52 4.33 -16.22
N ARG A 39 5.70 4.91 -15.97
CA ARG A 39 6.70 5.24 -17.02
C ARG A 39 7.21 4.00 -17.73
N GLN A 40 7.30 2.88 -17.01
CA GLN A 40 7.62 1.55 -17.54
C GLN A 40 6.41 0.84 -18.18
N LYS A 41 5.30 1.54 -18.38
CA LYS A 41 4.06 1.04 -19.01
C LYS A 41 3.34 -0.04 -18.19
N HIS A 42 3.56 -0.09 -16.89
CA HIS A 42 2.78 -0.94 -16.01
C HIS A 42 1.48 -0.26 -15.56
N SER A 43 0.40 -1.04 -15.42
CA SER A 43 -0.84 -0.56 -14.80
C SER A 43 -0.66 -0.41 -13.30
N VAL A 44 -1.05 0.76 -12.78
CA VAL A 44 -0.90 1.11 -11.36
C VAL A 44 -2.24 1.60 -10.81
N GLN A 45 -2.61 1.12 -9.62
CA GLN A 45 -3.70 1.70 -8.84
C GLN A 45 -3.20 2.06 -7.45
N TYR A 46 -3.64 3.22 -6.97
CA TYR A 46 -3.35 3.70 -5.63
C TYR A 46 -4.65 3.77 -4.83
N TRP A 47 -4.60 3.26 -3.61
CA TRP A 47 -5.70 3.33 -2.66
C TRP A 47 -5.18 3.60 -1.26
N ARG A 48 -5.93 4.41 -0.49
CA ARG A 48 -5.85 4.30 0.97
C ARG A 48 -6.57 3.02 1.38
N ALA A 49 -5.92 2.18 2.20
CA ALA A 49 -6.38 0.84 2.54
C ALA A 49 -7.83 0.85 3.07
N GLY A 50 -8.14 1.72 4.04
CA GLY A 50 -9.51 1.86 4.58
C GLY A 50 -10.55 2.20 3.52
N ARG A 51 -10.23 3.11 2.57
CA ARG A 51 -11.16 3.48 1.49
C ARG A 51 -11.39 2.34 0.49
N LEU A 52 -10.35 1.56 0.20
CA LEU A 52 -10.50 0.38 -0.65
C LEU A 52 -11.44 -0.65 -0.01
N LEU A 53 -11.27 -0.88 1.28
CA LEU A 53 -12.09 -1.84 2.03
C LEU A 53 -13.54 -1.35 2.17
N GLU A 54 -13.77 -0.05 2.38
CA GLU A 54 -15.11 0.54 2.32
C GLU A 54 -15.78 0.34 0.95
N MET A 55 -15.03 0.55 -0.14
CA MET A 55 -15.54 0.33 -1.51
C MET A 55 -15.90 -1.15 -1.74
N LEU A 56 -15.10 -2.09 -1.24
CA LEU A 56 -15.44 -3.52 -1.33
C LEU A 56 -16.67 -3.87 -0.50
N ALA A 57 -16.81 -3.33 0.70
CA ALA A 57 -18.00 -3.51 1.53
C ALA A 57 -19.27 -3.00 0.83
N GLN A 58 -19.23 -1.82 0.21
CA GLN A 58 -20.31 -1.29 -0.61
C GLN A 58 -20.60 -2.19 -1.82
N GLY A 59 -19.55 -2.70 -2.46
CA GLY A 59 -19.64 -3.63 -3.57
C GLY A 59 -20.40 -4.92 -3.25
N ARG A 60 -20.41 -5.35 -1.97
CA ARG A 60 -21.20 -6.51 -1.55
C ARG A 60 -22.70 -6.21 -1.49
N VAL A 61 -23.07 -4.96 -1.23
CA VAL A 61 -24.46 -4.51 -1.16
C VAL A 61 -25.03 -4.31 -2.56
N ASP A 62 -24.26 -3.73 -3.48
CA ASP A 62 -24.74 -3.39 -4.83
C ASP A 62 -24.39 -4.44 -5.92
N GLY A 63 -23.69 -5.52 -5.53
CA GLY A 63 -23.29 -6.62 -6.42
C GLY A 63 -22.03 -6.35 -7.25
N SER A 64 -21.34 -5.22 -7.05
CA SER A 64 -20.11 -4.87 -7.78
C SER A 64 -18.82 -5.45 -7.19
N TRP A 65 -18.87 -6.15 -6.04
CA TRP A 65 -17.70 -6.69 -5.33
C TRP A 65 -16.76 -7.51 -6.23
N LEU A 66 -17.29 -8.50 -6.96
CA LEU A 66 -16.50 -9.33 -7.88
C LEU A 66 -15.87 -8.52 -9.02
N LYS A 67 -16.55 -7.45 -9.46
CA LYS A 67 -16.01 -6.56 -10.49
C LYS A 67 -14.81 -5.79 -9.96
N HIS A 68 -14.89 -5.28 -8.73
CA HIS A 68 -13.78 -4.60 -8.07
C HIS A 68 -12.58 -5.52 -7.86
N LEU A 69 -12.79 -6.74 -7.34
CA LEU A 69 -11.70 -7.72 -7.20
C LEU A 69 -11.01 -8.03 -8.53
N LYS A 70 -11.77 -8.31 -9.60
CA LYS A 70 -11.20 -8.55 -10.94
C LYS A 70 -10.39 -7.37 -11.46
N GLN A 71 -10.81 -6.13 -11.16
CA GLN A 71 -10.07 -4.94 -11.56
C GLN A 71 -8.75 -4.82 -10.79
N LEU A 72 -8.77 -5.06 -9.47
CA LEU A 72 -7.58 -5.06 -8.63
C LEU A 72 -6.61 -6.16 -9.08
N GLN A 73 -7.08 -7.38 -9.28
CA GLN A 73 -6.29 -8.52 -9.75
C GLN A 73 -5.53 -8.22 -11.05
N LYS A 74 -6.18 -7.60 -12.04
CA LYS A 74 -5.57 -7.23 -13.34
C LYS A 74 -4.52 -6.12 -13.25
N THR A 75 -4.45 -5.40 -12.14
CA THR A 75 -3.53 -4.27 -11.97
C THR A 75 -2.14 -4.77 -11.61
N GLN A 76 -1.12 -4.40 -12.38
CA GLN A 76 0.24 -4.91 -12.20
C GLN A 76 0.89 -4.41 -10.90
N VAL A 77 0.62 -3.18 -10.50
CA VAL A 77 1.05 -2.61 -9.21
C VAL A 77 -0.13 -2.02 -8.45
N LEU A 78 -0.45 -2.59 -7.30
CA LEU A 78 -1.44 -2.03 -6.37
C LEU A 78 -0.70 -1.39 -5.19
N ILE A 79 -0.97 -0.12 -4.93
CA ILE A 79 -0.44 0.60 -3.77
C ILE A 79 -1.56 0.69 -2.72
N LEU A 80 -1.32 0.10 -1.56
CA LEU A 80 -2.16 0.19 -0.38
C LEU A 80 -1.49 1.10 0.64
N ASP A 81 -1.93 2.36 0.71
CA ASP A 81 -1.42 3.34 1.66
C ASP A 81 -2.20 3.34 2.97
N ASP A 82 -1.55 3.77 4.05
CA ASP A 82 -2.13 3.89 5.39
C ASP A 82 -2.70 2.57 5.97
N LEU A 83 -2.08 1.41 5.68
CA LEU A 83 -2.50 0.14 6.30
C LEU A 83 -2.24 0.16 7.81
N GLY A 84 -3.27 -0.19 8.58
CA GLY A 84 -3.17 -0.39 10.02
C GLY A 84 -3.34 0.86 10.87
N LEU A 85 -3.83 1.99 10.32
CA LEU A 85 -4.19 3.16 11.15
C LEU A 85 -5.20 2.81 12.26
N GLU A 86 -6.08 1.86 11.97
CA GLU A 86 -7.05 1.27 12.89
C GLU A 86 -7.00 -0.26 12.74
N PRO A 87 -7.38 -1.03 13.78
CA PRO A 87 -7.58 -2.46 13.66
C PRO A 87 -8.58 -2.80 12.55
N LEU A 88 -8.33 -3.88 11.82
CA LEU A 88 -9.20 -4.34 10.76
C LEU A 88 -10.32 -5.20 11.36
N THR A 89 -11.56 -4.91 10.97
CA THR A 89 -12.69 -5.80 11.25
C THR A 89 -12.54 -7.13 10.52
N ASN A 90 -13.20 -8.19 10.99
CA ASN A 90 -13.17 -9.50 10.32
C ASN A 90 -13.60 -9.44 8.84
N ALA A 91 -14.60 -8.64 8.50
CA ALA A 91 -15.04 -8.46 7.11
C ALA A 91 -13.92 -7.81 6.26
N GLN A 92 -13.24 -6.80 6.79
CA GLN A 92 -12.13 -6.15 6.12
C GLN A 92 -10.91 -7.07 5.97
N CYS A 93 -10.63 -7.91 6.98
CA CYS A 93 -9.59 -8.94 6.87
C CYS A 93 -9.91 -9.94 5.76
N ASN A 94 -11.16 -10.38 5.64
CA ASN A 94 -11.58 -11.28 4.56
C ASN A 94 -11.44 -10.61 3.19
N ASP A 95 -11.89 -9.37 3.04
CA ASP A 95 -11.71 -8.62 1.79
C ASP A 95 -10.23 -8.41 1.44
N LEU A 96 -9.39 -8.11 2.43
CA LEU A 96 -7.94 -8.00 2.23
C LEU A 96 -7.33 -9.35 1.82
N LEU A 97 -7.75 -10.45 2.44
CA LEU A 97 -7.28 -11.79 2.09
C LEU A 97 -7.60 -12.12 0.64
N GLU A 98 -8.82 -11.87 0.17
CA GLU A 98 -9.23 -12.09 -1.22
C GLU A 98 -8.35 -11.29 -2.19
N ILE A 99 -8.06 -10.02 -1.89
CA ILE A 99 -7.15 -9.20 -2.70
C ILE A 99 -5.73 -9.79 -2.71
N ILE A 100 -5.21 -10.21 -1.55
CA ILE A 100 -3.83 -10.71 -1.45
C ILE A 100 -3.68 -12.08 -2.12
N GLU A 101 -4.66 -12.97 -1.99
CA GLU A 101 -4.72 -14.27 -2.66
C GLU A 101 -4.70 -14.11 -4.19
N ASP A 102 -5.62 -13.32 -4.74
CA ASP A 102 -5.74 -13.10 -6.19
C ASP A 102 -4.46 -12.54 -6.81
N ARG A 103 -3.66 -11.82 -6.01
CA ARG A 103 -2.46 -11.13 -6.45
C ARG A 103 -1.19 -11.91 -6.17
N TYR A 104 -1.20 -12.87 -5.25
CA TYR A 104 -0.01 -13.59 -4.81
C TYR A 104 0.68 -14.31 -5.97
N GLY A 105 1.96 -13.98 -6.23
CA GLY A 105 2.72 -14.53 -7.35
C GLY A 105 2.27 -14.09 -8.75
N GLN A 106 1.22 -13.27 -8.87
CA GLN A 106 0.67 -12.81 -10.16
C GLN A 106 0.99 -11.34 -10.45
N SER A 107 0.99 -10.50 -9.42
CA SER A 107 1.21 -9.05 -9.50
C SER A 107 1.85 -8.53 -8.21
N SER A 108 2.34 -7.29 -8.23
CA SER A 108 3.06 -6.73 -7.08
C SER A 108 2.19 -5.80 -6.25
N THR A 109 2.25 -5.93 -4.94
CA THR A 109 1.55 -5.03 -4.01
C THR A 109 2.57 -4.22 -3.22
N ILE A 110 2.44 -2.89 -3.25
CA ILE A 110 3.17 -1.99 -2.38
C ILE A 110 2.27 -1.69 -1.19
N VAL A 111 2.72 -2.00 0.02
CA VAL A 111 1.98 -1.68 1.24
C VAL A 111 2.76 -0.65 2.03
N VAL A 112 2.07 0.41 2.42
CA VAL A 112 2.61 1.47 3.26
C VAL A 112 1.91 1.43 4.60
N SER A 113 2.70 1.39 5.68
CA SER A 113 2.18 1.40 7.04
C SER A 113 3.05 2.24 7.97
N GLN A 114 2.45 2.76 9.03
CA GLN A 114 3.22 3.36 10.12
C GLN A 114 3.73 2.30 11.10
N PHE A 115 3.10 1.12 11.10
CA PHE A 115 3.44 0.02 11.98
C PHE A 115 4.56 -0.84 11.38
N PRO A 116 5.54 -1.24 12.21
CA PRO A 116 6.46 -2.32 11.87
C PRO A 116 5.72 -3.60 11.46
N VAL A 117 6.27 -4.36 10.52
CA VAL A 117 5.58 -5.53 9.94
C VAL A 117 5.32 -6.63 10.98
N ASP A 118 6.20 -6.78 11.97
CA ASP A 118 6.02 -7.71 13.10
C ASP A 118 4.81 -7.37 13.98
N LYS A 119 4.23 -6.17 13.84
CA LYS A 119 2.99 -5.76 14.51
C LYS A 119 1.74 -5.97 13.68
N TRP A 120 1.85 -6.32 12.40
CA TRP A 120 0.69 -6.41 11.52
C TRP A 120 -0.25 -7.55 11.87
N HIS A 121 0.27 -8.64 12.44
CA HIS A 121 -0.58 -9.73 12.95
C HIS A 121 -1.55 -9.21 14.03
N GLY A 122 -1.11 -8.27 14.87
CA GLY A 122 -1.95 -7.68 15.91
C GLY A 122 -3.00 -6.68 15.41
N LEU A 123 -3.03 -6.37 14.11
CA LEU A 123 -4.06 -5.52 13.51
C LEU A 123 -5.34 -6.30 13.18
N MET A 124 -5.32 -7.63 13.34
CA MET A 124 -6.36 -8.55 12.88
C MET A 124 -6.76 -9.47 14.04
N ASP A 125 -8.06 -9.59 14.30
CA ASP A 125 -8.55 -10.39 15.43
C ASP A 125 -8.48 -11.90 15.18
N ASN A 126 -8.61 -12.35 13.92
CA ASN A 126 -8.55 -13.76 13.54
C ASN A 126 -7.11 -14.17 13.18
N PRO A 127 -6.41 -14.98 14.01
CA PRO A 127 -5.03 -15.38 13.77
C PRO A 127 -4.85 -16.15 12.46
N THR A 128 -5.80 -17.04 12.11
CA THR A 128 -5.72 -17.84 10.88
C THR A 128 -5.75 -16.96 9.64
N THR A 129 -6.64 -15.96 9.61
CA THR A 129 -6.69 -14.99 8.51
C THR A 129 -5.44 -14.12 8.49
N ALA A 130 -4.93 -13.72 9.65
CA ALA A 130 -3.71 -12.93 9.77
C ALA A 130 -2.50 -13.69 9.20
N ASP A 131 -2.32 -14.94 9.60
CA ASP A 131 -1.26 -15.82 9.10
C ASP A 131 -1.35 -15.97 7.58
N ALA A 132 -2.55 -16.22 7.03
CA ALA A 132 -2.73 -16.38 5.60
C ALA A 132 -2.37 -15.11 4.80
N ILE A 133 -2.77 -13.93 5.29
CA ILE A 133 -2.44 -12.65 4.67
C ILE A 133 -0.94 -12.39 4.76
N LEU A 134 -0.35 -12.56 5.94
CA LEU A 134 1.06 -12.23 6.18
C LEU A 134 1.97 -13.19 5.42
N ASP A 135 1.67 -14.49 5.38
CA ASP A 135 2.44 -15.46 4.60
C ASP A 135 2.58 -15.00 3.14
N ARG A 136 1.46 -14.66 2.48
CA ARG A 136 1.47 -14.22 1.07
C ARG A 136 2.07 -12.84 0.87
N LEU A 137 1.76 -11.91 1.77
CA LEU A 137 2.17 -10.51 1.60
C LEU A 137 3.65 -10.32 1.93
N VAL A 138 4.17 -11.07 2.89
CA VAL A 138 5.45 -10.80 3.55
C VAL A 138 6.55 -11.77 3.12
N HIS A 139 6.24 -13.04 2.83
CA HIS A 139 7.24 -14.08 2.54
C HIS A 139 8.16 -13.71 1.37
N ASN A 140 7.62 -13.11 0.30
CA ASN A 140 8.39 -12.69 -0.88
C ASN A 140 8.35 -11.16 -1.10
N ALA A 141 8.62 -10.41 -0.03
CA ALA A 141 8.57 -8.95 -0.06
C ALA A 141 9.93 -8.28 0.19
N HIS A 142 10.19 -7.22 -0.58
CA HIS A 142 11.21 -6.25 -0.20
C HIS A 142 10.69 -5.40 0.97
N ARG A 143 11.55 -5.09 1.93
CA ARG A 143 11.20 -4.27 3.09
C ARG A 143 12.02 -3.00 3.11
N LEU A 144 11.35 -1.87 3.22
CA LEU A 144 11.93 -0.55 3.31
C LEU A 144 11.44 0.12 4.60
N VAL A 145 12.28 0.07 5.63
CA VAL A 145 11.99 0.71 6.92
C VAL A 145 12.58 2.11 6.89
N LEU A 146 11.72 3.11 6.81
CA LEU A 146 12.10 4.51 6.88
C LEU A 146 12.26 4.97 8.33
N GLN A 147 13.24 5.82 8.54
CA GLN A 147 13.54 6.46 9.82
C GLN A 147 13.70 7.96 9.60
N GLY A 148 13.69 8.72 10.70
CA GLY A 148 13.91 10.17 10.68
C GLY A 148 12.65 10.98 10.98
N GLU A 149 12.84 12.29 11.06
CA GLU A 149 11.80 13.24 11.42
C GLU A 149 10.77 13.46 10.30
N SER A 150 9.64 14.07 10.68
CA SER A 150 8.62 14.45 9.72
C SER A 150 9.12 15.52 8.76
N MET A 151 9.23 15.17 7.48
CA MET A 151 9.58 16.08 6.39
C MET A 151 8.52 17.18 6.16
N ARG A 152 7.33 17.07 6.78
CA ARG A 152 6.26 18.06 6.70
C ARG A 152 6.59 19.35 7.46
N LYS A 153 7.52 19.31 8.41
CA LYS A 153 7.97 20.49 9.18
C LYS A 153 8.90 21.40 8.37
N ASN A 154 9.49 20.91 7.28
CA ASN A 154 10.42 21.64 6.42
C ASN A 154 9.73 22.27 5.19
N LYS A 155 8.59 22.93 5.38
CA LYS A 155 8.11 23.86 4.33
C LYS A 155 9.01 25.10 4.37
N PRO A 156 9.62 25.54 3.26
CA PRO A 156 10.20 26.87 3.21
C PRO A 156 9.07 27.86 3.46
N ILE A 157 9.27 28.79 4.39
CA ILE A 157 8.44 29.99 4.48
C ILE A 157 8.60 30.68 3.12
N VAL A 158 7.54 30.70 2.32
CA VAL A 158 7.52 31.55 1.14
C VAL A 158 7.36 32.96 1.69
N GLU A 159 8.47 33.70 1.80
CA GLU A 159 8.42 35.14 2.10
C GLU A 159 7.56 35.80 1.02
N SER A 160 6.37 36.25 1.43
CA SER A 160 5.55 37.12 0.62
C SER A 160 6.33 38.41 0.41
N ALA A 161 6.84 38.62 -0.80
CA ALA A 161 7.39 39.89 -1.21
C ALA A 161 6.33 40.98 -0.98
N GLU A 162 6.56 41.82 0.03
CA GLU A 162 5.83 43.07 0.21
C GLU A 162 5.97 43.88 -1.08
N LYS A 163 4.86 44.06 -1.78
CA LYS A 163 4.78 45.08 -2.83
C LYS A 163 4.69 46.42 -2.12
N THR A 164 5.81 47.13 -2.11
CA THR A 164 5.86 48.59 -1.96
C THR A 164 4.82 49.25 -2.86
N GLY A 165 3.97 50.07 -2.24
CA GLY A 165 3.06 51.03 -2.86
C GLY A 165 2.82 52.17 -1.89
#